data_AF-A0A067EGV0-F1
#
_entry.id   AF-A0A067EGV0-F1
#
_cell.length_a   1.000
_cell.length_b   1.000
_cell.length_c   1.000
_cell.angle_alpha   90.00
_cell.angle_beta   90.00
_cell.angle_gamma   90.00
#
_symmetry.space_group_name_H-M   'P 1'
#
loop_
_entity.id
_entity.type
_entity.pdbx_description
1 polymer ?
#
loop_
_entity_poly.entity_id
_entity_poly.type
_entity_poly.pdbx_seq_one_letter_code
_entity_poly.pdbx_strand_id
1 'polypeptide(L)'
;ERKIMAVGPANWQKACFVPTKSDNLVVGFRMWLKKYSGGQFNWGGKFDATLPPTLPREQLMDRYWSHVVNCKSCNAAHKSLNALEVILQVVSVVSVGIVAATKQNAMSMATRATIVSFAVICFAASKWLSHFVYKTFHYHDYNHALR
;
A
#
# COMPACT_ATOMS: atom_id res chain seq x y z
N GLU A 1 -11.48 9.79 16.00
CA GLU A 1 -11.75 10.08 17.43
C GLU A 1 -10.96 11.23 18.04
N ARG A 2 -9.61 11.25 18.15
CA ARG A 2 -8.91 12.39 18.83
C ARG A 2 -9.30 13.78 18.33
N LYS A 3 -9.40 13.97 17.01
CA LYS A 3 -9.87 15.24 16.42
C LYS A 3 -11.32 15.59 16.80
N ILE A 4 -12.19 14.58 16.92
CA ILE A 4 -13.59 14.75 17.35
C ILE A 4 -13.65 15.15 18.83
N MET A 5 -12.82 14.52 19.68
CA MET A 5 -12.70 14.90 21.09
C MET A 5 -12.23 16.35 21.25
N ALA A 6 -11.28 16.80 20.44
CA ALA A 6 -10.76 18.18 20.49
C ALA A 6 -11.81 19.24 20.11
N VAL A 7 -12.68 18.99 19.13
CA VAL A 7 -13.74 19.93 18.72
C VAL A 7 -15.04 19.77 19.54
N GLY A 8 -15.12 18.72 20.35
CA GLY A 8 -16.30 18.31 21.10
C GLY A 8 -17.18 17.31 20.31
N PRO A 9 -17.68 16.22 20.95
CA PRO A 9 -18.49 15.19 20.28
C PRO A 9 -19.75 15.73 19.57
N ALA A 10 -20.34 16.81 20.10
CA ALA A 10 -21.51 17.45 19.52
C ALA A 10 -21.23 18.19 18.19
N ASN A 11 -19.95 18.50 17.92
CA ASN A 11 -19.45 19.24 16.75
C ASN A 11 -18.61 18.35 15.81
N TRP A 12 -18.82 17.03 15.83
CA TRP A 12 -18.00 16.08 15.09
C TRP A 12 -17.87 16.39 13.58
N GLN A 13 -18.88 17.03 12.97
CA GLN A 13 -18.83 17.45 11.56
C GLN A 13 -17.72 18.47 11.25
N LYS A 14 -17.26 19.24 12.26
CA LYS A 14 -16.11 20.15 12.09
C LYS A 14 -14.78 19.41 12.02
N ALA A 15 -14.72 18.17 12.51
CA ALA A 15 -13.52 17.35 12.53
C ALA A 15 -13.46 16.30 11.40
N CYS A 16 -14.60 15.96 10.78
CA CYS A 16 -14.70 14.92 9.77
C CYS A 16 -15.48 15.40 8.55
N PHE A 17 -14.87 15.26 7.38
CA PHE A 17 -15.51 15.47 6.09
C PHE A 17 -16.01 14.13 5.55
N VAL A 18 -17.32 14.00 5.34
CA VAL A 18 -18.01 12.77 4.91
C VAL A 18 -18.91 13.07 3.70
N PRO A 19 -18.31 13.30 2.51
CA PRO A 19 -19.02 13.89 1.38
C PRO A 19 -19.81 12.89 0.53
N THR A 20 -19.63 11.59 0.75
CA THR A 20 -20.13 10.56 -0.18
C THR A 20 -21.37 9.84 0.36
N LYS A 21 -22.18 9.28 -0.54
CA LYS A 21 -23.35 8.44 -0.16
C LYS A 21 -22.95 7.21 0.67
N SER A 22 -21.75 6.67 0.46
CA SER A 22 -21.19 5.58 1.27
C SER A 22 -21.02 5.95 2.74
N ASP A 23 -20.92 7.25 3.05
CA ASP A 23 -20.74 7.73 4.43
C ASP A 23 -22.07 7.90 5.19
N ASN A 24 -23.22 7.67 4.54
CA ASN A 24 -24.54 7.87 5.15
C ASN A 24 -24.73 7.10 6.47
N LEU A 25 -24.17 5.89 6.57
CA LEU A 25 -24.22 5.09 7.79
C LEU A 25 -23.40 5.72 8.93
N VAL A 26 -22.24 6.30 8.61
CA VAL A 26 -21.40 7.03 9.59
C VAL A 26 -22.13 8.26 10.10
N VAL A 27 -22.73 9.04 9.19
CA VAL A 27 -23.55 10.22 9.54
C VAL A 27 -24.73 9.82 10.42
N GLY A 28 -25.51 8.83 10.00
CA GLY A 28 -26.67 8.33 10.73
C GLY A 28 -26.31 7.82 12.12
N PHE A 29 -25.25 7.04 12.24
CA PHE A 29 -24.74 6.57 13.52
C PHE A 29 -24.34 7.74 14.44
N ARG A 30 -23.61 8.74 13.94
CA ARG A 30 -23.20 9.90 14.75
C ARG A 30 -24.39 10.77 15.18
N MET A 31 -25.39 10.92 14.32
CA MET A 31 -26.64 11.61 14.67
C MET A 31 -27.42 10.86 15.76
N TRP A 32 -27.55 9.54 15.63
CA TRP A 32 -28.15 8.68 16.64
C TRP A 32 -27.39 8.79 17.98
N LEU A 33 -26.06 8.69 17.94
CA LEU A 33 -25.21 8.80 19.11
C LEU A 33 -25.38 10.15 19.82
N LYS A 34 -25.40 11.25 19.04
CA LYS A 34 -25.68 12.59 19.56
C LYS A 34 -27.06 12.66 20.24
N LYS A 35 -28.09 12.13 19.59
CA LYS A 35 -29.48 12.20 20.08
C LYS A 35 -29.70 11.40 21.36
N TYR A 36 -29.13 10.19 21.47
CA TYR A 36 -29.49 9.26 22.54
C TYR A 36 -28.41 9.10 23.62
N SER A 37 -27.18 9.57 23.40
CA SER A 37 -26.07 9.41 24.35
C SER A 37 -25.25 10.68 24.59
N GLY A 38 -25.73 11.84 24.11
CA GLY A 38 -24.97 13.09 24.20
C GLY A 38 -23.68 13.10 23.35
N GLY A 39 -23.56 12.17 22.40
CA GLY A 39 -22.43 12.05 21.49
C GLY A 39 -21.29 11.17 22.00
N GLN A 40 -21.46 10.48 23.14
CA GLN A 40 -20.42 9.64 23.73
C GLN A 40 -21.02 8.43 24.44
N PHE A 41 -20.27 7.34 24.50
CA PHE A 41 -20.65 6.17 25.28
C PHE A 41 -20.22 6.33 26.73
N ASN A 42 -21.15 6.17 27.66
CA ASN A 42 -20.81 6.05 29.08
C ASN A 42 -20.48 4.58 29.39
N TRP A 43 -19.19 4.29 29.52
CA TRP A 43 -18.68 2.96 29.84
C TRP A 43 -18.71 2.63 31.34
N GLY A 44 -19.32 3.49 32.17
CA GLY A 44 -19.48 3.24 33.61
C GLY A 44 -18.16 3.11 34.37
N GLY A 45 -17.11 3.81 33.92
CA GLY A 45 -15.77 3.79 34.55
C GLY A 45 -14.95 2.52 34.30
N LYS A 46 -15.47 1.54 33.54
CA LYS A 46 -14.75 0.27 33.26
C LYS A 46 -13.67 0.40 32.20
N PHE A 47 -13.77 1.40 31.33
CA PHE A 47 -12.82 1.64 30.25
C PHE A 47 -12.30 3.06 30.34
N ASP A 48 -10.99 3.21 30.26
CA ASP A 48 -10.35 4.51 30.08
C ASP A 48 -10.64 5.02 28.66
N ALA A 49 -10.96 6.30 28.54
CA ALA A 49 -11.20 6.96 27.26
C ALA A 49 -9.90 7.29 26.51
N THR A 50 -8.73 6.96 27.08
CA THR A 50 -7.44 7.12 26.42
C THR A 50 -7.33 6.18 25.22
N LEU A 51 -7.14 6.78 24.04
CA LEU A 51 -6.91 6.03 22.82
C LEU A 51 -5.45 5.56 22.78
N PRO A 52 -5.19 4.32 22.33
CA PRO A 52 -3.82 3.88 22.10
C PRO A 52 -3.11 4.79 21.08
N PRO A 53 -1.78 4.80 21.04
CA PRO A 53 -1.02 5.51 20.02
C PRO A 53 -1.52 5.16 18.61
N THR A 54 -1.53 6.14 17.71
CA THR A 54 -1.89 5.87 16.32
C THR A 54 -0.79 5.04 15.70
N LEU A 55 -1.17 3.86 15.21
CA LEU A 55 -0.26 3.01 14.44
C LEU A 55 0.22 3.76 13.18
N PRO A 56 1.41 3.42 12.65
CA PRO A 56 1.88 3.94 11.39
C PRO A 56 0.84 3.77 10.27
N ARG A 57 0.74 4.75 9.35
CA ARG A 57 -0.23 4.69 8.24
C ARG A 57 -0.08 3.42 7.42
N GLU A 58 1.14 2.94 7.24
CA GLU A 58 1.43 1.69 6.51
C GLU A 58 0.76 0.47 7.15
N GLN A 59 0.71 0.40 8.47
CA GLN A 59 0.00 -0.69 9.18
C GLN A 59 -1.52 -0.50 9.12
N LEU A 60 -2.00 0.74 9.26
CA LEU A 60 -3.44 1.03 9.22
C LEU A 60 -4.05 0.81 7.82
N MET A 61 -3.26 1.04 6.78
CA MET A 61 -3.67 0.90 5.38
C MET A 61 -2.99 -0.30 4.72
N ASP A 62 -2.64 -1.32 5.50
CA ASP A 62 -2.09 -2.56 4.98
C ASP A 62 -3.15 -3.27 4.13
N ARG A 63 -2.92 -3.30 2.83
CA ARG A 63 -3.79 -3.97 1.86
C ARG A 63 -3.49 -5.46 1.76
N TYR A 64 -2.27 -5.85 2.08
CA TYR A 64 -1.83 -7.21 1.84
C TYR A 64 -2.63 -8.19 2.69
N TRP A 65 -2.64 -8.00 4.01
CA TRP A 65 -3.36 -8.86 4.94
C TRP A 65 -4.86 -8.59 4.95
N SER A 66 -5.29 -7.34 4.78
CA SER A 66 -6.72 -7.01 4.80
C SER A 66 -7.46 -7.51 3.55
N HIS A 67 -6.79 -7.60 2.40
CA HIS A 67 -7.44 -7.90 1.12
C HIS A 67 -6.68 -8.90 0.26
N VAL A 68 -5.41 -8.65 -0.07
CA VAL A 68 -4.69 -9.39 -1.12
C VAL A 68 -4.62 -10.88 -0.81
N VAL A 69 -4.31 -11.27 0.42
CA VAL A 69 -4.22 -12.70 0.81
C VAL A 69 -5.56 -13.43 0.67
N ASN A 70 -6.67 -12.73 0.90
CA ASN A 70 -8.03 -13.28 0.90
C ASN A 70 -8.70 -13.22 -0.49
N CYS A 71 -8.18 -12.40 -1.40
CA CYS A 71 -8.71 -12.25 -2.76
C CYS A 71 -7.91 -13.11 -3.74
N LYS A 72 -8.55 -14.14 -4.32
CA LYS A 72 -7.89 -15.06 -5.26
C LYS A 72 -7.21 -14.36 -6.44
N SER A 73 -7.88 -13.36 -7.03
CA SER A 73 -7.36 -12.62 -8.19
C SER A 73 -6.14 -11.78 -7.81
N CYS A 74 -6.23 -11.00 -6.73
CA CYS A 74 -5.12 -10.16 -6.27
C CYS A 74 -3.94 -10.98 -5.76
N ASN A 75 -4.21 -12.09 -5.04
CA ASN A 75 -3.18 -13.01 -4.58
C ASN A 75 -2.41 -13.64 -5.77
N ALA A 76 -3.14 -14.11 -6.78
CA ALA A 76 -2.53 -14.66 -7.99
C ALA A 76 -1.70 -13.60 -8.72
N ALA A 77 -2.22 -12.39 -8.92
CA ALA A 77 -1.49 -11.30 -9.55
C ALA A 77 -0.22 -10.92 -8.76
N HIS A 78 -0.33 -10.79 -7.44
CA HIS A 78 0.80 -10.50 -6.55
C HIS A 78 1.89 -11.57 -6.68
N LYS A 79 1.54 -12.87 -6.60
CA LYS A 79 2.50 -13.97 -6.75
C LYS A 79 3.18 -13.97 -8.11
N SER A 80 2.41 -13.82 -9.19
CA SER A 80 2.95 -13.82 -10.55
C SER A 80 3.88 -12.65 -10.82
N LEU A 81 3.55 -11.45 -10.32
CA LEU A 81 4.40 -10.27 -10.48
C LEU A 81 5.69 -10.36 -9.64
N ASN A 82 5.63 -10.89 -8.42
CA ASN A 82 6.85 -11.16 -7.64
C ASN A 82 7.72 -12.23 -8.30
N ALA A 83 7.13 -13.28 -8.89
CA ALA A 83 7.88 -14.27 -9.66
C ALA A 83 8.56 -13.63 -10.87
N LEU A 84 7.85 -12.76 -11.60
CA LEU A 84 8.40 -12.02 -12.73
C LEU A 84 9.56 -11.09 -12.31
N GLU A 85 9.46 -10.42 -11.16
CA GLU A 85 10.54 -9.61 -10.60
C GLU A 85 11.82 -10.46 -10.43
N VAL A 86 11.71 -11.62 -9.80
CA VAL A 86 12.85 -12.53 -9.58
C VAL A 86 13.40 -13.04 -10.92
N ILE A 87 12.54 -13.42 -11.86
CA ILE A 87 12.96 -13.88 -13.20
C ILE A 87 13.77 -12.80 -13.91
N LEU A 88 13.32 -11.55 -13.88
CA LEU A 88 14.05 -10.42 -14.50
C LEU A 88 15.44 -10.21 -13.88
N GLN A 89 15.56 -10.36 -12.55
CA GLN A 89 16.85 -10.27 -11.86
C GLN A 89 17.78 -11.41 -12.27
N VAL A 90 17.28 -12.66 -12.30
CA VAL A 90 18.06 -13.83 -12.73
C VAL A 90 18.54 -13.67 -14.17
N VAL A 91 17.66 -13.26 -15.09
CA VAL A 91 18.00 -13.02 -16.50
C VAL A 91 19.08 -11.96 -16.65
N SER A 92 19.00 -10.88 -15.87
CA SER A 92 20.02 -9.83 -15.84
C SER A 92 21.39 -10.38 -15.42
N VAL A 93 21.45 -11.07 -14.28
CA VAL A 93 22.71 -11.62 -13.74
C VAL A 93 23.31 -12.66 -14.69
N VAL A 94 22.49 -13.56 -15.24
CA VAL A 94 22.94 -14.59 -16.19
C VAL A 94 23.48 -13.94 -17.45
N SER A 95 22.83 -12.90 -17.96
CA SER A 95 23.27 -12.18 -19.17
C SER A 95 24.65 -11.52 -18.97
N VAL A 96 24.89 -10.87 -17.81
CA VAL A 96 26.21 -10.34 -17.45
C VAL A 96 27.23 -11.46 -17.30
N GLY A 97 26.86 -12.58 -16.66
CA GLY A 97 27.71 -13.75 -16.50
C GLY A 97 28.16 -14.35 -17.83
N ILE A 98 27.26 -14.44 -18.81
CA ILE A 98 27.57 -14.92 -20.17
C ILE A 98 28.61 -14.00 -20.83
N VAL A 99 28.42 -12.68 -20.78
CA VAL A 99 29.35 -11.71 -21.37
C VAL A 99 30.72 -11.75 -20.68
N ALA A 100 30.76 -12.01 -19.38
CA ALA A 100 31.98 -12.11 -18.59
C ALA A 100 32.76 -13.42 -18.85
N ALA A 101 32.06 -14.56 -18.99
CA ALA A 101 32.67 -15.86 -19.21
C ALA A 101 33.14 -16.10 -20.66
N THR A 102 32.61 -15.33 -21.60
CA THR A 102 32.94 -15.46 -23.02
C THR A 102 34.21 -14.70 -23.39
N LYS A 103 35.08 -15.36 -24.17
CA LYS A 103 36.34 -14.78 -24.66
C LYS A 103 36.06 -13.56 -25.53
N GLN A 104 36.94 -12.56 -25.49
CA GLN A 104 36.76 -11.28 -26.21
C GLN A 104 36.60 -11.45 -27.73
N ASN A 105 37.28 -12.43 -28.34
CA ASN A 105 37.20 -12.68 -29.78
C ASN A 105 36.01 -13.57 -30.19
N ALA A 106 35.25 -14.11 -29.23
CA ALA A 106 34.12 -14.99 -29.49
C ALA A 106 32.81 -14.22 -29.75
N MET A 107 32.74 -12.93 -29.38
CA MET A 107 31.57 -12.08 -29.62
C MET A 107 31.98 -10.70 -30.11
N SER A 108 31.22 -10.16 -31.06
CA SER A 108 31.40 -8.78 -31.49
C SER A 108 31.14 -7.80 -30.36
N MET A 109 31.78 -6.62 -30.42
CA MET A 109 31.53 -5.54 -29.46
C MET A 109 30.06 -5.13 -29.44
N ALA A 110 29.41 -5.09 -30.60
CA ALA A 110 27.99 -4.78 -30.73
C ALA A 110 27.12 -5.81 -29.99
N THR A 111 27.38 -7.11 -30.17
CA THR A 111 26.65 -8.18 -29.46
C THR A 111 26.81 -8.06 -27.94
N ARG A 112 28.03 -7.81 -27.46
CA ARG A 112 28.30 -7.61 -26.02
C ARG A 112 27.54 -6.41 -25.47
N ALA A 113 27.59 -5.27 -26.17
CA ALA A 113 26.88 -4.07 -25.78
C ALA A 113 25.36 -4.28 -25.72
N THR A 114 24.79 -5.01 -26.67
CA THR A 114 23.36 -5.34 -26.69
C THR A 114 22.97 -6.21 -25.49
N ILE A 115 23.73 -7.27 -25.19
CA ILE A 115 23.44 -8.17 -24.05
C ILE A 115 23.55 -7.41 -22.72
N VAL A 116 24.59 -6.59 -22.55
CA VAL A 116 24.76 -5.77 -21.33
C VAL A 116 23.63 -4.76 -21.19
N SER A 117 23.25 -4.08 -22.28
CA SER A 117 22.13 -3.13 -22.26
C SER A 117 20.82 -3.81 -21.88
N PHE A 118 20.55 -4.99 -22.45
CA PHE A 118 19.40 -5.81 -22.09
C PHE A 118 19.40 -6.20 -20.60
N ALA A 119 20.55 -6.64 -20.08
CA ALA A 119 20.70 -6.99 -18.67
C ALA A 119 20.39 -5.80 -17.74
N VAL A 120 20.86 -4.59 -18.09
CA VAL A 120 20.58 -3.36 -17.34
C VAL A 120 19.09 -3.04 -17.37
N ILE A 121 18.44 -3.16 -18.54
CA ILE A 121 16.99 -2.91 -18.67
C ILE A 121 16.19 -3.92 -17.83
N CYS A 122 16.52 -5.21 -17.87
CA CYS A 122 15.87 -6.23 -17.03
C CYS A 122 15.99 -5.90 -15.54
N PHE A 123 17.17 -5.48 -15.09
CA PHE A 123 17.38 -5.10 -13.70
C PHE A 123 16.54 -3.87 -13.32
N ALA A 124 16.57 -2.82 -14.14
CA ALA A 124 15.78 -1.60 -13.92
C ALA A 124 14.27 -1.91 -13.89
N ALA A 125 13.80 -2.74 -14.83
CA ALA A 125 12.41 -3.20 -14.88
C ALA A 125 12.03 -3.99 -13.61
N SER A 126 12.91 -4.83 -13.07
CA SER A 126 12.66 -5.56 -11.83
C SER A 126 12.49 -4.60 -10.63
N LYS A 127 13.33 -3.56 -10.52
CA LYS A 127 13.24 -2.56 -9.46
C LYS A 127 11.97 -1.73 -9.55
N TRP A 128 11.61 -1.33 -10.77
CA TRP A 128 10.35 -0.65 -11.02
C TRP A 128 9.15 -1.53 -10.65
N LEU A 129 9.18 -2.81 -11.06
CA LEU A 129 8.13 -3.77 -10.75
C LEU A 129 7.99 -4.00 -9.25
N SER A 130 9.09 -4.13 -8.52
CA SER A 130 9.11 -4.26 -7.06
C SER A 130 8.39 -3.09 -6.38
N HIS A 131 8.72 -1.86 -6.78
CA HIS A 131 8.06 -0.66 -6.26
C HIS A 131 6.57 -0.61 -6.65
N PHE A 132 6.23 -0.98 -7.88
CA PHE A 132 4.85 -1.07 -8.34
C PHE A 132 4.04 -2.09 -7.53
N VAL A 133 4.60 -3.28 -7.27
CA VAL A 133 3.98 -4.33 -6.46
C VAL A 133 3.75 -3.82 -5.04
N TYR A 134 4.73 -3.18 -4.43
CA TYR A 134 4.59 -2.61 -3.08
C TYR A 134 3.46 -1.56 -3.03
N LYS A 135 3.45 -0.60 -3.96
CA LYS A 135 2.44 0.48 -3.99
C LYS A 135 1.03 0.01 -4.30
N THR A 136 0.90 -1.12 -5.00
CA THR A 136 -0.40 -1.64 -5.42
C THR A 136 -0.99 -2.58 -4.37
N PHE A 137 -0.17 -3.52 -3.87
CA PHE A 137 -0.63 -4.66 -3.07
C PHE A 137 -0.36 -4.53 -1.56
N HIS A 138 0.58 -3.68 -1.13
CA HIS A 138 0.91 -3.52 0.29
C HIS A 138 0.37 -2.21 0.85
N TYR A 139 0.83 -1.09 0.32
CA TYR A 139 0.49 0.22 0.85
C TYR A 139 0.29 1.25 -0.26
N HIS A 140 -0.86 1.92 -0.23
CA HIS A 140 -1.13 3.09 -1.04
C HIS A 140 -1.69 4.18 -0.16
N ASP A 141 -0.99 5.30 -0.12
CA ASP A 141 -1.42 6.43 0.68
C ASP A 141 -2.56 7.16 -0.04
N TYR A 142 -3.74 7.20 0.57
CA TYR A 142 -4.83 8.06 0.13
C TYR A 142 -4.90 9.29 1.03
N ASN A 143 -4.66 10.46 0.45
CA ASN A 143 -4.94 11.74 1.10
C ASN A 143 -6.14 12.41 0.43
N HIS A 144 -7.31 12.26 1.04
CA HIS A 144 -8.55 12.90 0.57
C HIS A 144 -8.61 14.41 0.85
N ALA A 145 -7.65 14.99 1.58
CA ALA A 145 -7.69 16.39 2.00
C ALA A 145 -7.04 17.37 1.01
N LEU A 146 -6.37 16.89 -0.04
CA LEU A 146 -5.63 17.73 -1.01
C LEU A 146 -6.20 17.64 -2.43
N ARG A 147 -7.52 17.49 -2.58
CA ARG A 147 -8.16 17.56 -3.90
C ARG A 147 -8.76 18.93 -4.14
#